data_AF-A0A534L4S8-F1
#
_entry.id   AF-A0A534L4S8-F1
#
_cell.length_a   1.000
_cell.length_b   1.000
_cell.length_c   1.000
_cell.angle_alpha   90.00
_cell.angle_beta   90.00
_cell.angle_gamma   90.00
#
_symmetry.space_group_name_H-M   'P 1'
#
loop_
_entity.id
_entity.type
_entity.pdbx_description
1 polymer ?
#
loop_
_entity_poly.entity_id
_entity_poly.type
_entity_poly.pdbx_seq_one_letter_code
_entity_poly.pdbx_strand_id
1 'polypeptide(L)'
;MRRKRAGSTQNTWGLDVVGRGVLLLSGGFDSPVAGHLMARQGLDLIAAHFSLEPITDDAAAIKARTLCGILGIPSLYVVRVGEAFAEVAHDADRRFYFILTKRLMVRLADAIADLEAADVLVTGENLGQVSSQTVASLRAIDAVARHPILRPLIGFDKQEIVDRAKSIRTYEVSKGPEICDLLGPPRPSTHARLDQILAEETKLDVPGLVSSCLSRLVPEKFKADGPAAPLPSSPGTAA
;
A
#
# COMPACT_ATOMS: atom_id res chain seq x y z
N MET A 1 19.74 9.77 -25.21
CA MET A 1 20.35 10.81 -24.34
C MET A 1 19.23 11.76 -23.87
N ARG A 2 18.62 11.53 -22.71
CA ARG A 2 17.53 12.37 -22.20
C ARG A 2 18.15 13.68 -21.68
N ARG A 3 17.88 14.80 -22.37
CA ARG A 3 18.30 16.15 -21.94
C ARG A 3 17.73 16.42 -20.54
N LYS A 4 18.59 16.74 -19.56
CA LYS A 4 18.17 17.31 -18.26
C LYS A 4 17.31 18.54 -18.53
N ARG A 5 16.03 18.52 -18.15
CA ARG A 5 15.21 19.73 -18.09
C ARG A 5 15.73 20.54 -16.90
N ALA A 6 16.22 21.75 -17.14
CA ALA A 6 16.61 22.65 -16.08
C ALA A 6 15.38 22.95 -15.20
N GLY A 7 15.46 22.64 -13.90
CA GLY A 7 14.37 22.87 -12.92
C GLY A 7 13.50 21.66 -12.57
N SER A 8 13.86 20.42 -12.96
CA SER A 8 13.13 19.24 -12.49
C SER A 8 13.42 18.97 -11.00
N THR A 9 12.36 18.90 -10.20
CA THR A 9 12.44 18.31 -8.85
C THR A 9 12.84 16.85 -8.99
N GLN A 10 13.80 16.42 -8.16
CA GLN A 10 14.23 15.03 -8.12
C GLN A 10 13.56 14.31 -6.95
N ASN A 11 13.21 13.03 -7.13
CA ASN A 11 12.77 12.19 -6.02
C ASN A 11 13.98 11.78 -5.15
N THR A 12 13.72 11.04 -4.07
CA THR A 12 14.78 10.58 -3.14
C THR A 12 15.82 9.64 -3.76
N TRP A 13 15.60 9.20 -5.00
CA TRP A 13 16.50 8.37 -5.79
C TRP A 13 17.30 9.19 -6.82
N GLY A 14 17.17 10.52 -6.83
CA GLY A 14 17.86 11.41 -7.77
C GLY A 14 17.32 11.33 -9.21
N LEU A 15 16.11 10.82 -9.40
CA LEU A 15 15.42 10.76 -10.69
C LEU A 15 14.46 11.93 -10.83
N ASP A 16 14.28 12.43 -12.06
CA ASP A 16 13.28 13.46 -12.34
C ASP A 16 11.89 12.96 -11.93
N VAL A 17 11.18 13.75 -11.13
CA VAL A 17 9.83 13.41 -10.67
C VAL A 17 8.85 13.41 -11.85
N VAL A 18 8.12 12.31 -12.01
CA VAL A 18 7.07 12.16 -13.05
C VAL A 18 5.65 12.24 -12.49
N GLY A 19 5.51 12.24 -11.17
CA GLY A 19 4.26 12.31 -10.44
C GLY A 19 4.48 11.93 -8.97
N ARG A 20 3.42 12.00 -8.16
CA ARG A 20 3.44 11.58 -6.75
C ARG A 20 2.48 10.43 -6.51
N GLY A 21 2.86 9.51 -5.64
CA GLY A 21 2.03 8.34 -5.30
C GLY A 21 1.95 8.06 -3.81
N VAL A 22 0.78 7.55 -3.38
CA VAL A 22 0.58 7.00 -2.04
C VAL A 22 0.84 5.49 -2.06
N LEU A 23 1.91 5.05 -1.44
CA LEU A 23 2.23 3.64 -1.25
C LEU A 23 1.47 3.09 -0.05
N LEU A 24 0.56 2.14 -0.27
CA LEU A 24 -0.05 1.36 0.80
C LEU A 24 0.99 0.36 1.32
N LEU A 25 1.69 0.74 2.38
CA LEU A 25 2.84 0.03 2.93
C LEU A 25 2.42 -0.90 4.07
N SER A 26 2.46 -2.20 3.80
CA SER A 26 2.37 -3.26 4.80
C SER A 26 3.76 -3.67 5.32
N GLY A 27 3.78 -4.47 6.39
CA GLY A 27 4.99 -5.10 6.90
C GLY A 27 5.47 -6.31 6.09
N GLY A 28 4.78 -6.69 5.01
CA GLY A 28 5.12 -7.83 4.17
C GLY A 28 6.24 -7.57 3.17
N PHE A 29 6.53 -8.56 2.32
CA PHE A 29 7.55 -8.45 1.28
C PHE A 29 7.10 -7.59 0.09
N ASP A 30 5.81 -7.63 -0.22
CA ASP A 30 5.29 -7.20 -1.51
C ASP A 30 5.25 -5.66 -1.63
N SER A 31 4.63 -4.95 -0.67
CA SER A 31 4.51 -3.49 -0.75
C SER A 31 5.85 -2.73 -0.75
N PRO A 32 6.90 -3.13 0.00
CA PRO A 32 8.22 -2.49 -0.15
C PRO A 32 8.83 -2.66 -1.53
N VAL A 33 8.69 -3.85 -2.14
CA VAL A 33 9.19 -4.11 -3.49
C VAL A 33 8.41 -3.28 -4.51
N ALA A 34 7.07 -3.18 -4.36
CA ALA A 34 6.25 -2.32 -5.20
C ALA A 34 6.67 -0.85 -5.12
N GLY A 35 6.88 -0.33 -3.90
CA GLY A 35 7.40 1.02 -3.67
C GLY A 35 8.74 1.26 -4.36
N HIS A 36 9.69 0.34 -4.18
CA HIS A 36 10.99 0.42 -4.86
C HIS A 36 10.86 0.46 -6.39
N LEU A 37 10.02 -0.40 -6.98
CA LEU A 37 9.81 -0.44 -8.43
C LEU A 37 9.22 0.87 -8.97
N MET A 38 8.29 1.50 -8.24
CA MET A 38 7.68 2.78 -8.66
C MET A 38 8.58 3.98 -8.44
N ALA A 39 9.33 4.02 -7.33
CA ALA A 39 10.30 5.08 -7.09
C ALA A 39 11.38 5.13 -8.20
N ARG A 40 11.77 3.95 -8.72
CA ARG A 40 12.68 3.81 -9.87
C ARG A 40 12.11 4.30 -11.20
N GLN A 41 10.80 4.49 -11.32
CA GLN A 41 10.18 5.12 -12.49
C GLN A 41 10.08 6.65 -12.34
N GLY A 42 10.62 7.22 -11.27
CA GLY A 42 10.55 8.66 -10.98
C GLY A 42 9.31 9.08 -10.18
N LEU A 43 8.56 8.13 -9.61
CA LEU A 43 7.45 8.47 -8.72
C LEU A 43 8.00 8.99 -7.38
N ASP A 44 7.51 10.15 -6.95
CA ASP A 44 7.74 10.66 -5.59
C ASP A 44 6.76 9.97 -4.65
N LEU A 45 7.25 9.27 -3.63
CA LEU A 45 6.41 8.41 -2.79
C LEU A 45 6.20 9.00 -1.40
N ILE A 46 4.97 8.88 -0.93
CA ILE A 46 4.61 8.91 0.48
C ILE A 46 4.02 7.56 0.86
N ALA A 47 4.20 7.13 2.11
CA ALA A 47 3.66 5.85 2.58
C ALA A 47 2.40 6.06 3.44
N ALA A 48 1.48 5.11 3.34
CA ALA A 48 0.35 4.95 4.25
C ALA A 48 0.34 3.52 4.80
N HIS A 49 0.44 3.37 6.11
CA HIS A 49 0.34 2.11 6.83
C HIS A 49 -0.96 2.07 7.63
N PHE A 50 -1.67 0.95 7.55
CA PHE A 50 -2.95 0.76 8.24
C PHE A 50 -2.74 -0.15 9.46
N SER A 51 -2.71 0.46 10.64
CA SER A 51 -2.45 -0.21 11.92
C SER A 51 -3.74 -0.75 12.53
N LEU A 52 -3.70 -1.97 13.08
CA LEU A 52 -4.80 -2.56 13.83
C LEU A 52 -4.84 -2.09 15.29
N GLU A 53 -3.97 -1.16 15.72
CA GLU A 53 -4.11 -0.51 17.03
C GLU A 53 -5.54 0.05 17.22
N PRO A 54 -6.13 -0.08 18.42
CA PRO A 54 -5.55 -0.65 19.65
C PRO A 54 -5.72 -2.17 19.82
N ILE A 55 -6.20 -2.90 18.80
CA ILE A 55 -6.42 -4.37 18.88
C ILE A 55 -5.08 -5.12 18.94
N THR A 56 -4.06 -4.58 18.26
CA THR A 56 -2.68 -5.08 18.32
C THR A 56 -1.76 -4.02 18.94
N ASP A 57 -0.51 -4.41 19.21
CA ASP A 57 0.57 -3.49 19.53
C ASP A 57 1.04 -2.69 18.28
N ASP A 58 2.08 -1.88 18.46
CA ASP A 58 2.64 -0.98 17.44
C ASP A 58 3.73 -1.63 16.57
N ALA A 59 3.97 -2.95 16.69
CA ALA A 59 5.07 -3.63 16.01
C ALA A 59 4.99 -3.50 14.48
N ALA A 60 3.78 -3.53 13.92
CA ALA A 60 3.55 -3.34 12.49
C ALA A 60 3.93 -1.92 12.03
N ALA A 61 3.62 -0.90 12.82
CA ALA A 61 3.98 0.48 12.54
C ALA A 61 5.51 0.69 12.63
N ILE A 62 6.19 0.08 13.61
CA ILE A 62 7.66 0.08 13.71
C ILE A 62 8.31 -0.53 12.47
N LYS A 63 7.77 -1.65 11.95
CA LYS A 63 8.23 -2.24 10.69
C LYS A 63 8.06 -1.28 9.52
N ALA A 64 6.88 -0.64 9.39
CA ALA A 64 6.61 0.32 8.32
C ALA A 64 7.58 1.51 8.34
N ARG A 65 7.91 2.05 9.53
CA ARG A 65 8.92 3.11 9.70
C ARG A 65 10.30 2.68 9.23
N THR A 66 10.73 1.48 9.65
CA THR A 66 12.02 0.90 9.24
C THR A 66 12.09 0.74 7.72
N LEU A 67 11.01 0.24 7.10
CA LEU A 67 10.90 0.08 5.65
C LEU A 67 10.95 1.42 4.92
N CYS A 68 10.30 2.48 5.44
CA CYS A 68 10.41 3.82 4.87
C CYS A 68 11.86 4.32 4.87
N GLY A 69 12.59 4.11 5.97
CA GLY A 69 14.02 4.43 6.05
C GLY A 69 14.86 3.69 5.01
N ILE A 70 14.64 2.38 4.84
CA ILE A 70 15.35 1.56 3.85
C ILE A 70 15.06 2.03 2.42
N LEU A 71 13.81 2.39 2.12
CA LEU A 71 13.37 2.81 0.79
C LEU A 71 13.63 4.29 0.49
N GLY A 72 14.06 5.07 1.48
CA GLY A 72 14.21 6.52 1.36
C GLY A 72 12.86 7.23 1.14
N ILE A 73 11.78 6.73 1.75
CA ILE A 73 10.46 7.38 1.69
C ILE A 73 10.37 8.41 2.82
N PRO A 74 10.20 9.71 2.52
CA PRO A 74 10.37 10.79 3.50
C PRO A 74 9.16 11.00 4.42
N SER A 75 8.02 10.38 4.14
CA SER A 75 6.77 10.60 4.87
C SER A 75 5.99 9.30 5.04
N LEU A 76 5.50 9.04 6.25
CA LEU A 76 4.62 7.93 6.58
C LEU A 76 3.37 8.42 7.33
N TYR A 77 2.21 8.00 6.84
CA TYR A 77 0.96 8.08 7.55
C TYR A 77 0.68 6.75 8.24
N VAL A 78 0.53 6.75 9.56
CA VAL A 78 0.05 5.59 10.31
C VAL A 78 -1.43 5.82 10.62
N VAL A 79 -2.30 5.10 9.91
CA VAL A 79 -3.77 5.21 10.05
C VAL A 79 -4.26 4.08 10.94
N ARG A 80 -4.86 4.41 12.09
CA ARG A 80 -5.46 3.41 12.97
C ARG A 80 -6.81 2.98 12.42
N VAL A 81 -6.92 1.71 12.08
CA VAL A 81 -8.11 1.10 11.45
C VAL A 81 -8.69 -0.05 12.27
N GLY A 82 -8.11 -0.39 13.43
CA GLY A 82 -8.52 -1.54 14.24
C GLY A 82 -10.02 -1.55 14.55
N GLU A 83 -10.55 -0.45 15.09
CA GLU A 83 -11.97 -0.31 15.43
C GLU A 83 -12.86 -0.38 14.17
N ALA A 84 -12.49 0.32 13.10
CA ALA A 84 -13.24 0.28 11.84
C ALA A 84 -13.27 -1.13 11.23
N PHE A 85 -12.17 -1.88 11.31
CA PHE A 85 -12.11 -3.25 10.82
C PHE A 85 -12.92 -4.20 11.72
N ALA A 86 -12.94 -3.95 13.04
CA ALA A 86 -13.80 -4.70 13.96
C ALA A 86 -15.28 -4.49 13.63
N GLU A 87 -15.70 -3.26 13.31
CA GLU A 87 -17.06 -2.95 12.87
C GLU A 87 -17.40 -3.67 11.55
N VAL A 88 -16.51 -3.61 10.54
CA VAL A 88 -16.67 -4.38 9.29
C VAL A 88 -16.81 -5.88 9.57
N ALA A 89 -16.06 -6.41 10.53
CA ALA A 89 -16.13 -7.83 10.91
C ALA A 89 -17.38 -8.21 11.71
N HIS A 90 -18.09 -7.23 12.28
CA HIS A 90 -19.30 -7.39 13.07
C HIS A 90 -20.57 -7.24 12.20
N ASP A 91 -20.63 -6.17 11.40
CA ASP A 91 -21.87 -5.72 10.76
C ASP A 91 -22.06 -6.24 9.32
N ALA A 92 -20.97 -6.59 8.65
CA ALA A 92 -21.01 -7.16 7.31
C ALA A 92 -20.83 -8.70 7.33
N ASP A 93 -21.21 -9.36 6.24
CA ASP A 93 -20.91 -10.77 6.05
C ASP A 93 -19.38 -10.97 6.05
N ARG A 94 -18.90 -11.62 7.12
CA ARG A 94 -17.48 -11.88 7.38
C ARG A 94 -16.76 -12.52 6.21
N ARG A 95 -17.43 -13.26 5.32
CA ARG A 95 -16.80 -13.85 4.13
C ARG A 95 -16.24 -12.81 3.16
N PHE A 96 -16.75 -11.58 3.20
CA PHE A 96 -16.28 -10.45 2.39
C PHE A 96 -15.33 -9.51 3.12
N TYR A 97 -14.98 -9.81 4.37
CA TYR A 97 -14.14 -8.97 5.23
C TYR A 97 -12.93 -8.38 4.51
N PHE A 98 -12.09 -9.20 3.87
CA PHE A 98 -10.87 -8.71 3.21
C PHE A 98 -11.12 -7.76 2.04
N ILE A 99 -12.25 -7.88 1.35
CA ILE A 99 -12.58 -7.00 0.23
C ILE A 99 -13.13 -5.68 0.78
N LEU A 100 -13.97 -5.73 1.81
CA LEU A 100 -14.53 -4.56 2.46
C LEU A 100 -13.44 -3.73 3.15
N THR A 101 -12.53 -4.37 3.89
CA THR A 101 -11.42 -3.66 4.54
C THR A 101 -10.44 -3.07 3.51
N LYS A 102 -10.13 -3.77 2.42
CA LYS A 102 -9.34 -3.20 1.32
C LYS A 102 -10.02 -2.01 0.66
N ARG A 103 -11.35 -2.06 0.46
CA ARG A 103 -12.12 -0.90 -0.04
C ARG A 103 -12.02 0.28 0.93
N LEU A 104 -12.11 0.05 2.24
CA LEU A 104 -11.90 1.09 3.24
C LEU A 104 -10.47 1.67 3.19
N MET A 105 -9.45 0.81 3.08
CA MET A 105 -8.05 1.24 2.93
C MET A 105 -7.84 2.10 1.67
N VAL A 106 -8.46 1.73 0.54
CA VAL A 106 -8.41 2.54 -0.69
C VAL A 106 -9.04 3.91 -0.48
N ARG A 107 -10.20 3.99 0.17
CA ARG A 107 -10.84 5.28 0.48
C ARG A 107 -9.98 6.18 1.38
N LEU A 108 -9.35 5.59 2.40
CA LEU A 108 -8.42 6.28 3.28
C LEU A 108 -7.17 6.75 2.51
N ALA A 109 -6.62 5.89 1.64
CA ALA A 109 -5.47 6.23 0.81
C ALA A 109 -5.80 7.34 -0.21
N ASP A 110 -7.00 7.33 -0.81
CA ASP A 110 -7.50 8.41 -1.66
C ASP A 110 -7.61 9.74 -0.90
N ALA A 111 -8.06 9.72 0.35
CA ALA A 111 -8.10 10.93 1.16
C ALA A 111 -6.70 11.47 1.46
N ILE A 112 -5.72 10.58 1.72
CA ILE A 112 -4.31 10.97 1.85
C ILE A 112 -3.76 11.50 0.53
N ALA A 113 -4.14 10.90 -0.60
CA ALA A 113 -3.74 11.35 -1.93
C ALA A 113 -4.24 12.78 -2.20
N ASP A 114 -5.49 13.09 -1.87
CA ASP A 114 -6.04 14.45 -1.97
C ASP A 114 -5.24 15.45 -1.13
N LEU A 115 -4.90 15.09 0.12
CA LEU A 115 -4.15 15.95 1.05
C LEU A 115 -2.73 16.27 0.56
N GLU A 116 -2.10 15.31 -0.12
CA GLU A 116 -0.70 15.38 -0.53
C GLU A 116 -0.52 15.72 -2.02
N ALA A 117 -1.63 15.98 -2.71
CA ALA A 117 -1.73 16.18 -4.15
C ALA A 117 -1.03 15.04 -4.93
N ALA A 118 -1.30 13.80 -4.54
CA ALA A 118 -0.78 12.62 -5.20
C ALA A 118 -1.66 12.22 -6.39
N ASP A 119 -1.03 11.72 -7.45
CA ASP A 119 -1.70 11.36 -8.70
C ASP A 119 -2.26 9.94 -8.68
N VAL A 120 -1.64 9.05 -7.90
CA VAL A 120 -1.90 7.60 -7.93
C VAL A 120 -1.78 6.95 -6.55
N LEU A 121 -2.42 5.79 -6.40
CA LEU A 121 -2.17 4.86 -5.31
C LEU A 121 -1.24 3.74 -5.79
N VAL A 122 -0.42 3.19 -4.91
CA VAL A 122 0.50 2.08 -5.20
C VAL A 122 0.28 0.96 -4.20
N THR A 123 0.09 -0.27 -4.68
CA THR A 123 -0.05 -1.46 -3.82
C THR A 123 0.92 -2.57 -4.23
N GLY A 124 1.19 -3.47 -3.29
CA GLY A 124 1.94 -4.70 -3.53
C GLY A 124 1.11 -5.87 -4.04
N GLU A 125 -0.13 -5.65 -4.51
CA GLU A 125 -0.99 -6.77 -4.93
C GLU A 125 -0.42 -7.49 -6.17
N ASN A 126 -0.40 -8.82 -6.11
CA ASN A 126 -0.11 -9.73 -7.22
C ASN A 126 -1.31 -10.63 -7.52
N LEU A 127 -1.37 -11.28 -8.69
CA LEU A 127 -2.50 -12.16 -9.03
C LEU A 127 -2.33 -13.55 -8.42
N GLY A 128 -3.38 -14.04 -7.75
CA GLY A 128 -3.50 -15.45 -7.37
C GLY A 128 -2.65 -15.90 -6.16
N GLN A 129 -1.96 -14.99 -5.45
CA GLN A 129 -1.21 -15.36 -4.25
C GLN A 129 -2.12 -15.51 -3.01
N VAL A 130 -3.17 -14.68 -2.87
CA VAL A 130 -4.19 -14.81 -1.82
C VAL A 130 -5.62 -14.74 -2.36
N SER A 131 -6.59 -15.19 -1.56
CA SER A 131 -8.02 -15.24 -1.93
C SER A 131 -8.62 -13.89 -2.35
N SER A 132 -8.09 -12.79 -1.80
CA SER A 132 -8.53 -11.43 -2.12
C SER A 132 -7.90 -10.85 -3.40
N GLN A 133 -7.09 -11.62 -4.11
CA GLN A 133 -6.38 -11.22 -5.33
C GLN A 133 -6.85 -12.00 -6.57
N THR A 134 -8.14 -12.31 -6.63
CA THR A 134 -8.77 -12.72 -7.88
C THR A 134 -9.17 -11.49 -8.70
N VAL A 135 -9.31 -11.64 -10.01
CA VAL A 135 -9.74 -10.53 -10.90
C VAL A 135 -11.08 -9.94 -10.44
N ALA A 136 -11.98 -10.78 -9.91
CA ALA A 136 -13.27 -10.33 -9.37
C ALA A 136 -13.07 -9.44 -8.12
N SER A 137 -12.20 -9.85 -7.20
CA SER A 137 -11.86 -9.06 -6.01
C SER A 137 -11.17 -7.76 -6.36
N LEU A 138 -10.22 -7.76 -7.31
CA LEU A 138 -9.56 -6.54 -7.79
C LEU A 138 -10.57 -5.56 -8.39
N ARG A 139 -11.47 -6.04 -9.26
CA ARG A 139 -12.55 -5.21 -9.80
C ARG A 139 -13.44 -4.63 -8.69
N ALA A 140 -13.75 -5.43 -7.68
CA ALA A 140 -14.53 -4.96 -6.55
C ALA A 140 -13.77 -3.90 -5.76
N ILE A 141 -12.47 -4.04 -5.52
CA ILE A 141 -11.67 -3.05 -4.79
C ILE A 141 -11.51 -1.77 -5.61
N ASP A 142 -11.18 -1.87 -6.90
CA ASP A 142 -10.95 -0.72 -7.78
C ASP A 142 -12.18 0.19 -7.94
N ALA A 143 -13.38 -0.37 -7.81
CA ALA A 143 -14.63 0.37 -7.96
C ALA A 143 -14.84 1.51 -6.93
N VAL A 144 -14.05 1.57 -5.84
CA VAL A 144 -14.10 2.71 -4.89
C VAL A 144 -13.01 3.75 -5.09
N ALA A 145 -11.99 3.42 -5.88
CA ALA A 145 -10.82 4.26 -6.03
C ALA A 145 -11.16 5.52 -6.83
N ARG A 146 -10.74 6.68 -6.34
CA ARG A 146 -10.81 7.95 -7.06
C ARG A 146 -9.52 8.23 -7.83
N HIS A 147 -8.38 7.75 -7.33
CA HIS A 147 -7.10 7.77 -8.03
C HIS A 147 -6.78 6.41 -8.65
N PRO A 148 -6.05 6.37 -9.78
CA PRO A 148 -5.58 5.11 -10.36
C PRO A 148 -4.72 4.30 -9.38
N ILE A 149 -4.95 2.98 -9.31
CA ILE A 149 -4.15 2.06 -8.49
C ILE A 149 -3.10 1.36 -9.36
N LEU A 150 -1.83 1.62 -9.08
CA LEU A 150 -0.69 0.95 -9.71
C LEU A 150 -0.32 -0.32 -8.95
N ARG A 151 -0.20 -1.43 -9.69
CA ARG A 151 0.12 -2.78 -9.18
C ARG A 151 1.35 -3.35 -9.87
N PRO A 152 2.56 -2.86 -9.56
CA PRO A 152 3.78 -3.28 -10.26
C PRO A 152 4.11 -4.76 -10.13
N LEU A 153 3.53 -5.46 -9.14
CA LEU A 153 3.77 -6.88 -8.87
C LEU A 153 2.70 -7.80 -9.47
N ILE A 154 1.76 -7.28 -10.27
CA ILE A 154 0.56 -8.02 -10.68
C ILE A 154 0.84 -9.38 -11.35
N GLY A 155 1.96 -9.49 -12.07
CA GLY A 155 2.40 -10.71 -12.76
C GLY A 155 3.67 -11.37 -12.19
N PHE A 156 4.10 -10.99 -10.99
CA PHE A 156 5.31 -11.52 -10.36
C PHE A 156 4.97 -12.74 -9.54
N ASP A 157 5.85 -13.74 -9.57
CA ASP A 157 5.78 -14.85 -8.62
C ASP A 157 6.39 -14.48 -7.25
N LYS A 158 6.10 -15.33 -6.25
CA LYS A 158 6.55 -15.11 -4.87
C LYS A 158 8.07 -15.11 -4.74
N GLN A 159 8.77 -15.94 -5.50
CA GLN A 159 10.22 -16.06 -5.42
C GLN A 159 10.89 -14.82 -6.00
N GLU A 160 10.39 -14.30 -7.12
CA GLU A 160 10.84 -13.03 -7.70
C GLU A 160 10.70 -11.86 -6.71
N ILE A 161 9.57 -11.80 -6.00
CA ILE A 161 9.34 -10.76 -4.97
C ILE A 161 10.33 -10.92 -3.82
N VAL A 162 10.51 -12.15 -3.31
CA VAL A 162 11.44 -12.44 -2.21
C VAL A 162 12.89 -12.08 -2.58
N ASP A 163 13.34 -12.44 -3.78
CA ASP A 163 14.70 -12.16 -4.20
C ASP A 163 14.94 -10.66 -4.42
N ARG A 164 13.92 -9.93 -4.88
CA ARG A 164 13.95 -8.48 -4.91
C ARG A 164 14.01 -7.88 -3.51
N ALA A 165 13.18 -8.35 -2.58
CA ALA A 165 13.19 -7.89 -1.19
C ALA A 165 14.58 -8.05 -0.54
N LYS A 166 15.29 -9.16 -0.85
CA LYS A 166 16.69 -9.35 -0.43
C LYS A 166 17.61 -8.31 -1.08
N SER A 167 17.51 -8.12 -2.39
CA SER A 167 18.36 -7.18 -3.14
C SER A 167 18.22 -5.72 -2.67
N ILE A 168 17.02 -5.33 -2.21
CA ILE A 168 16.72 -3.98 -1.70
C ILE A 168 16.80 -3.88 -0.18
N ARG A 169 17.27 -4.93 0.49
CA ARG A 169 17.48 -5.00 1.95
C ARG A 169 16.20 -4.84 2.80
N THR A 170 15.02 -5.08 2.24
CA THR A 170 13.75 -5.08 2.99
C THR A 170 13.40 -6.45 3.57
N TYR A 171 14.00 -7.52 3.06
CA TYR A 171 13.67 -8.91 3.43
C TYR A 171 13.68 -9.17 4.94
N GLU A 172 14.73 -8.81 5.67
CA GLU A 172 14.82 -9.14 7.10
C GLU A 172 13.78 -8.42 7.96
N VAL A 173 13.36 -7.22 7.55
CA VAL A 173 12.28 -6.47 8.24
C VAL A 173 10.92 -7.07 7.93
N SER A 174 10.73 -7.46 6.66
CA SER A 174 9.49 -8.07 6.17
C SER A 174 9.32 -9.53 6.60
N LYS A 175 10.41 -10.20 6.99
CA LYS A 175 10.39 -11.57 7.49
C LYS A 175 9.72 -11.60 8.86
N GLY A 176 8.59 -12.28 8.95
CA GLY A 176 7.88 -12.51 10.20
C GLY A 176 6.37 -12.64 9.98
N PRO A 177 5.61 -12.93 11.04
CA PRO A 177 4.16 -13.01 10.94
C PRO A 177 3.56 -11.63 10.61
N GLU A 178 2.56 -11.63 9.74
CA GLU A 178 1.67 -10.50 9.51
C GLU A 178 0.35 -10.76 10.25
N ILE A 179 -0.09 -9.80 11.06
CA ILE A 179 -1.32 -9.93 11.88
C ILE A 179 -2.55 -9.41 11.09
N CYS A 180 -2.46 -9.33 9.77
CA CYS A 180 -3.51 -8.77 8.92
C CYS A 180 -4.81 -9.60 8.89
N ASP A 181 -4.76 -10.88 9.28
CA ASP A 181 -5.88 -11.82 9.24
C ASP A 181 -6.59 -12.00 10.60
N LEU A 182 -6.18 -11.27 11.65
CA LEU A 182 -6.67 -11.49 13.02
C LEU A 182 -8.20 -11.47 13.15
N LEU A 183 -8.86 -10.58 12.40
CA LEU A 183 -10.32 -10.44 12.39
C LEU A 183 -10.98 -11.15 11.20
N GLY A 184 -10.19 -11.76 10.31
CA GLY A 184 -10.65 -12.38 9.08
C GLY A 184 -11.48 -13.65 9.30
N PRO A 185 -12.28 -14.06 8.30
CA PRO A 185 -13.02 -15.31 8.34
C PRO A 185 -12.09 -16.52 8.11
N PRO A 186 -12.44 -17.71 8.63
CA PRO A 186 -11.70 -18.95 8.31
C PRO A 186 -11.84 -19.37 6.83
N ARG A 187 -12.89 -18.90 6.15
CA ARG A 187 -13.15 -19.18 4.72
C ARG A 187 -13.58 -17.89 4.01
N PRO A 188 -12.63 -17.06 3.55
CA PRO A 188 -12.94 -15.87 2.78
C PRO A 188 -13.48 -16.21 1.40
N SER A 189 -14.31 -15.34 0.84
CA SER A 189 -14.81 -15.49 -0.52
C SER A 189 -13.70 -15.23 -1.54
N THR A 190 -13.56 -16.13 -2.52
CA THR A 190 -12.65 -15.97 -3.68
C THR A 190 -13.37 -15.43 -4.93
N HIS A 191 -14.70 -15.40 -4.91
CA HIS A 191 -15.57 -15.00 -6.02
C HIS A 191 -16.62 -14.00 -5.54
N ALA A 192 -16.17 -12.86 -5.00
CA ALA A 192 -17.09 -11.80 -4.64
C ALA A 192 -17.51 -11.03 -5.89
N ARG A 193 -18.81 -10.97 -6.14
CA ARG A 193 -19.35 -10.08 -7.16
C ARG A 193 -19.53 -8.67 -6.58
N LEU A 194 -19.36 -7.66 -7.43
CA LEU A 194 -19.45 -6.26 -7.00
C LEU A 194 -20.82 -5.91 -6.40
N ASP A 195 -21.93 -6.46 -6.91
CA ASP A 195 -23.28 -6.26 -6.36
C ASP A 195 -23.38 -6.72 -4.91
N GLN A 196 -22.76 -7.84 -4.55
CA GLN A 196 -22.76 -8.36 -3.18
C GLN A 196 -21.96 -7.45 -2.26
N ILE A 197 -20.79 -7.00 -2.71
CA ILE A 197 -19.95 -6.10 -1.92
C ILE A 197 -20.64 -4.76 -1.67
N LEU A 198 -21.31 -4.20 -2.69
CA LEU A 198 -22.08 -2.97 -2.54
C LEU A 198 -23.25 -3.14 -1.57
N ALA A 199 -23.96 -4.28 -1.63
CA ALA A 199 -25.04 -4.57 -0.69
C ALA A 199 -24.53 -4.68 0.75
N GLU A 200 -23.38 -5.31 0.98
CA GLU A 200 -22.77 -5.38 2.32
C GLU A 200 -22.29 -4.01 2.82
N GLU A 201 -21.75 -3.15 1.94
CA GLU A 201 -21.37 -1.79 2.33
C GLU A 201 -22.55 -0.93 2.79
N THR A 202 -23.79 -1.20 2.33
CA THR A 202 -24.96 -0.45 2.81
C THR A 202 -25.27 -0.66 4.29
N LYS A 203 -24.67 -1.68 4.92
CA LYS A 203 -24.82 -1.97 6.35
C LYS A 203 -23.84 -1.17 7.21
N LEU A 204 -22.85 -0.53 6.60
CA LEU A 204 -21.74 0.16 7.27
C LEU A 204 -21.89 1.67 7.11
N ASP A 205 -21.57 2.43 8.16
CA ASP A 205 -21.38 3.88 8.05
C ASP A 205 -19.99 4.19 7.47
N VAL A 206 -19.78 3.86 6.19
CA VAL A 206 -18.48 4.05 5.52
C VAL A 206 -17.97 5.50 5.64
N PRO A 207 -18.79 6.55 5.44
CA PRO A 207 -18.33 7.93 5.67
C PRO A 207 -17.88 8.18 7.11
N GLY A 208 -18.62 7.70 8.10
CA GLY A 208 -18.25 7.79 9.51
C GLY A 208 -16.93 7.07 9.83
N LEU A 209 -16.76 5.86 9.32
CA LEU A 209 -15.53 5.07 9.45
C LEU A 209 -14.31 5.75 8.82
N VAL A 210 -14.47 6.34 7.63
CA VAL A 210 -13.39 7.10 6.99
C VAL A 210 -13.04 8.33 7.82
N SER A 211 -14.05 9.09 8.24
CA SER A 211 -13.85 10.31 9.02
C SER A 211 -13.18 10.03 10.38
N SER A 212 -13.55 8.95 11.05
CA SER A 212 -12.99 8.59 12.36
C SER A 212 -11.50 8.26 12.25
N CYS A 213 -11.11 7.43 11.27
CA CYS A 213 -9.72 7.07 10.98
C CYS A 213 -8.84 8.27 10.58
N LEU A 214 -9.41 9.30 9.96
CA LEU A 214 -8.66 10.49 9.51
C LEU A 214 -8.59 11.62 10.55
N SER A 215 -9.44 11.59 11.59
CA SER A 215 -9.67 12.70 12.52
C SER A 215 -8.43 13.23 13.28
N ARG A 216 -7.33 12.48 13.33
CA ARG A 216 -6.07 12.85 13.99
C ARG A 216 -4.84 12.51 13.16
N LEU A 217 -5.01 12.44 11.84
CA LEU A 217 -3.97 12.00 10.95
C LEU A 217 -2.88 13.07 10.79
N VAL A 218 -1.66 12.74 11.18
CA VAL A 218 -0.47 13.59 10.99
C VAL A 218 0.63 12.75 10.36
N PRO A 219 1.30 13.22 9.30
CA PRO A 219 2.42 12.49 8.72
C PRO A 219 3.62 12.51 9.66
N GLU A 220 4.22 11.35 9.87
CA GLU A 220 5.58 11.23 10.36
C GLU A 220 6.55 11.59 9.23
N LYS A 221 7.48 12.51 9.50
CA LYS A 221 8.50 12.93 8.53
C LYS A 221 9.86 12.36 8.92
N PHE A 222 10.57 11.81 7.93
CA PHE A 222 11.92 11.27 8.09
C PHE A 222 12.94 12.14 7.35
N LYS A 223 14.19 12.12 7.82
CA LYS A 223 15.29 12.68 7.01
C LYS A 223 15.47 11.78 5.78
N ALA A 224 15.43 12.40 4.60
CA ALA A 224 15.65 11.69 3.35
C ALA A 224 17.15 11.43 3.18
N ASP A 225 17.65 10.34 3.77
CA ASP A 225 19.04 9.91 3.60
C ASP A 225 19.26 9.15 2.27
N GLY A 226 18.24 9.17 1.40
CA GLY A 226 18.17 8.35 0.21
C GLY A 226 17.89 6.88 0.54
N PRO A 227 17.66 6.07 -0.50
CA PRO A 227 17.45 4.64 -0.33
C PRO A 227 18.73 3.92 0.07
N ALA A 228 18.56 2.85 0.85
CA ALA A 228 19.66 2.01 1.28
C ALA A 228 20.33 1.33 0.06
N ALA A 229 19.57 0.79 -0.88
CA ALA A 229 20.14 0.21 -2.10
C ALA A 229 20.32 1.30 -3.18
N PRO A 230 21.51 1.42 -3.82
CA PRO A 230 21.68 2.32 -4.96
C PRO A 230 20.80 1.85 -6.13
N LEU A 231 20.44 2.78 -7.02
CA LEU A 231 19.84 2.41 -8.30
C LEU A 231 20.76 1.40 -9.01
N PRO A 232 20.25 0.27 -9.50
CA PRO A 232 21.05 -0.55 -10.41
C PRO A 232 21.46 0.35 -11.59
N SER A 233 22.72 0.26 -12.01
CA SER A 233 23.19 0.94 -13.21
C SER A 233 22.20 0.61 -14.33
N SER A 234 21.71 1.65 -15.03
CA SER A 234 20.86 1.42 -16.20
C SER A 234 21.55 0.36 -17.06
N PRO A 235 20.85 -0.70 -17.51
CA PRO A 235 21.44 -1.58 -18.51
C PRO A 235 21.88 -0.65 -19.63
N GLY A 236 23.20 -0.59 -19.86
CA GLY A 236 23.76 0.24 -20.90
C GLY A 236 22.95 -0.03 -22.15
N THR A 237 22.52 1.03 -22.82
CA THR A 237 22.01 0.94 -24.18
C THR A 237 23.06 0.18 -25.00
N ALA A 238 22.88 -1.14 -25.12
CA ALA A 238 23.52 -1.92 -26.14
C ALA A 238 23.00 -1.30 -27.45
N ALA A 239 23.95 -0.78 -28.21
CA ALA A 239 23.75 -0.09 -29.47
C ALA A 239 22.95 -0.94 -30.47
#